data_AF-A0A841LCE6-F1
#
_entry.id   AF-A0A841LCE6-F1
#
_cell.length_a   1.000
_cell.length_b   1.000
_cell.length_c   1.000
_cell.angle_alpha   90.00
_cell.angle_beta   90.00
_cell.angle_gamma   90.00
#
_symmetry.space_group_name_H-M   'P 1'
#
loop_
_entity.id
_entity.type
_entity.pdbx_description
1 polymer ?
#
loop_
_entity_poly.entity_id
_entity_poly.type
_entity_poly.pdbx_seq_one_letter_code
_entity_poly.pdbx_strand_id
1 'polypeptide(L)' 'MKRVEQQNWWRDAELDLASLAQRFGTNTAYLSRGLNEGLGTGFSEAINGLRVQHVAAELRRGCS' A
#
# COMPACT_ATOMS: atom_id res chain seq x y z
N MET A 1 0.15 -6.71 -1.85
CA MET A 1 -0.64 -5.52 -2.23
C MET A 1 -2.14 -5.77 -2.35
N LYS A 2 -2.64 -6.84 -3.00
CA LYS A 2 -4.09 -7.10 -3.18
C LYS A 2 -4.95 -6.92 -1.92
N ARG A 3 -4.56 -7.50 -0.78
CA ARG A 3 -5.32 -7.35 0.49
C ARG A 3 -5.37 -5.91 1.00
N VAL A 4 -4.28 -5.14 0.85
CA VAL A 4 -4.22 -3.71 1.23
C VAL A 4 -5.22 -2.90 0.42
N GLU A 5 -5.31 -3.19 -0.88
CA GLU A 5 -6.25 -2.56 -1.80
C GLU A 5 -7.70 -2.92 -1.48
N GLN A 6 -8.01 -4.21 -1.36
CA GLN A 6 -9.36 -4.71 -1.04
C GLN A 6 -9.91 -4.15 0.26
N GLN A 7 -9.05 -3.99 1.27
CA GLN A 7 -9.43 -3.44 2.57
C GLN A 7 -9.38 -1.91 2.63
N ASN A 8 -9.05 -1.24 1.53
CA ASN A 8 -8.89 0.21 1.44
C ASN A 8 -7.92 0.81 2.47
N TRP A 9 -6.99 0.02 3.01
CA TRP A 9 -6.06 0.48 4.04
C TRP A 9 -5.17 1.62 3.56
N TRP A 10 -4.86 1.64 2.27
CA TRP A 10 -4.08 2.69 1.61
C TRP A 10 -4.73 4.09 1.68
N ARG A 11 -6.02 4.19 1.99
CA ARG A 11 -6.73 5.48 2.13
C ARG A 11 -6.43 6.18 3.45
N ASP A 12 -5.92 5.46 4.45
CA ASP A 12 -5.56 6.02 5.74
C ASP A 12 -4.30 6.88 5.61
N ALA A 13 -4.42 8.18 5.88
CA ALA A 13 -3.34 9.15 5.72
C ALA A 13 -2.17 8.88 6.68
N GLU A 14 -2.46 8.34 7.86
CA GLU A 14 -1.49 8.04 8.92
C GLU A 14 -0.92 6.62 8.82
N LEU A 15 -1.24 5.89 7.74
CA LEU A 15 -0.74 4.53 7.54
C LEU A 15 0.79 4.52 7.45
N ASP A 16 1.41 3.74 8.34
CA ASP A 16 2.84 3.47 8.38
C ASP A 16 3.12 1.95 8.31
N LEU A 17 4.41 1.58 8.29
CA LEU A 17 4.80 0.17 8.22
C LEU A 17 4.37 -0.62 9.47
N ALA A 18 4.35 0.01 10.65
CA ALA A 18 4.03 -0.64 11.91
C ALA A 18 2.54 -0.96 12.01
N SER A 19 1.68 0.02 11.76
CA SER A 19 0.23 -0.15 11.68
C SER A 19 -0.17 -1.12 10.56
N LEU A 20 0.53 -1.11 9.42
CA LEU A 20 0.29 -2.10 8.37
C LEU A 20 0.67 -3.52 8.82
N ALA A 21 1.81 -3.69 9.50
CA ALA A 21 2.22 -4.98 10.04
C ALA A 21 1.22 -5.53 11.06
N GLN A 22 0.70 -4.67 11.94
CA GLN A 22 -0.37 -5.03 12.88
C GLN A 22 -1.63 -5.52 12.16
N ARG A 23 -2.07 -4.83 11.10
CA ARG A 23 -3.24 -5.25 10.28
C ARG A 23 -3.03 -6.60 9.60
N PHE A 24 -1.78 -6.98 9.30
CA PHE A 24 -1.41 -8.29 8.78
C PHE A 24 -1.18 -9.35 9.85
N GLY A 25 -1.17 -8.99 11.15
CA GLY A 25 -0.82 -9.90 12.23
C GLY A 25 0.65 -10.31 12.20
N THR A 26 1.55 -9.42 11.77
CA THR A 26 3.00 -9.66 11.64
C THR A 26 3.81 -8.52 12.29
N ASN A 27 5.12 -8.55 12.11
CA ASN A 27 6.03 -7.49 12.54
C ASN A 27 6.62 -6.71 11.34
N THR A 28 7.21 -5.55 11.64
CA THR A 28 7.78 -4.65 10.65
C THR A 28 8.93 -5.26 9.86
N ALA A 29 9.77 -6.10 10.48
CA ALA A 29 10.89 -6.74 9.82
C ALA A 29 10.43 -7.76 8.77
N TYR A 30 9.45 -8.59 9.10
CA TYR A 30 8.86 -9.57 8.19
C TYR A 30 8.14 -8.88 7.03
N LEU A 31 7.34 -7.84 7.33
CA LEU A 31 6.64 -7.08 6.30
C LEU A 31 7.60 -6.34 5.37
N SER A 32 8.61 -5.66 5.92
CA SER A 32 9.65 -4.97 5.16
C SER A 32 10.41 -5.93 4.25
N ARG A 33 10.82 -7.09 4.78
CA ARG A 33 11.45 -8.15 3.97
C ARG A 33 10.54 -8.59 2.83
N GLY A 34 9.27 -8.88 3.11
CA GLY A 34 8.31 -9.31 2.09
C GLY A 34 8.08 -8.26 1.00
N LEU A 35 8.11 -6.96 1.33
CA LEU A 35 8.01 -5.88 0.36
C LEU A 35 9.29 -5.78 -0.50
N ASN A 36 10.45 -5.80 0.13
CA ASN A 36 11.74 -5.69 -0.58
C ASN A 36 12.01 -6.92 -1.46
N GLU A 37 11.83 -8.13 -0.95
CA GLU A 37 12.10 -9.37 -1.69
C GLU A 37 10.98 -9.70 -2.68
N GLY A 38 9.72 -9.41 -2.34
CA GLY A 38 8.57 -9.78 -3.16
C GLY A 38 8.20 -8.75 -4.22
N LEU A 39 8.43 -7.47 -3.96
CA LEU A 39 8.05 -6.37 -4.87
C LEU A 39 9.25 -5.52 -5.31
N GLY A 40 10.44 -5.71 -4.73
CA GLY A 40 11.60 -4.87 -5.01
C GLY A 40 11.46 -3.42 -4.50
N THR A 41 10.50 -3.15 -3.62
CA THR A 41 10.14 -1.79 -3.20
C THR A 41 10.00 -1.67 -1.68
N GLY A 42 10.26 -0.46 -1.17
CA GLY A 42 9.97 -0.12 0.22
C GLY A 42 8.49 0.16 0.46
N PHE A 43 8.09 0.24 1.74
CA PHE A 43 6.71 0.54 2.17
C PHE A 43 6.12 1.78 1.49
N SER A 44 6.83 2.92 1.57
CA SER A 44 6.31 4.19 1.07
C SER A 44 6.08 4.15 -0.44
N GLU A 45 6.98 3.53 -1.18
CA GLU A 45 6.87 3.38 -2.63
C GLU A 45 5.68 2.48 -3.00
N ALA A 46 5.50 1.35 -2.32
CA ALA A 46 4.39 0.44 -2.55
C ALA A 46 3.03 1.09 -2.27
N ILE A 47 2.87 1.80 -1.15
CA ILE A 47 1.61 2.47 -0.79
C ILE A 47 1.35 3.69 -1.68
N ASN A 48 2.35 4.51 -1.95
CA ASN A 48 2.18 5.70 -2.79
C ASN A 48 1.92 5.32 -4.25
N GLY A 49 2.57 4.27 -4.76
CA GLY A 49 2.28 3.72 -6.08
C GLY A 49 0.81 3.32 -6.22
N LEU A 50 0.27 2.63 -5.21
CA LEU A 50 -1.16 2.26 -5.19
C LEU A 50 -2.07 3.50 -5.14
N ARG A 51 -1.77 4.50 -4.30
CA ARG A 51 -2.52 5.76 -4.21
C ARG A 51 -2.55 6.51 -5.55
N VAL A 52 -1.39 6.66 -6.18
CA VAL A 52 -1.25 7.34 -7.48
C VAL A 52 -2.03 6.61 -8.57
N GLN A 53 -1.98 5.28 -8.60
CA GLN A 53 -2.77 4.48 -9.56
C GLN A 53 -4.27 4.73 -9.42
N HIS A 54 -4.79 4.78 -8.19
CA HIS A 54 -6.20 5.09 -7.94
C HIS A 54 -6.55 6.52 -8.35
N VAL A 55 -5.74 7.51 -7.99
CA VAL A 55 -5.95 8.90 -8.42
C VAL A 55 -5.95 9.01 -9.95
N ALA A 56 -4.99 8.38 -10.63
CA ALA A 56 -4.91 8.41 -12.08
C ALA A 56 -6.12 7.72 -12.74
N ALA A 57 -6.63 6.64 -12.16
CA ALA A 57 -7.84 5.97 -12.65
C ALA A 57 -9.08 6.87 -12.50
N GLU A 58 -9.25 7.54 -11.37
CA GLU A 58 -10.36 8.47 -11.14
C GLU A 58 -10.29 9.68 -12.07
N LEU A 59 -9.11 10.25 -12.32
CA LEU A 59 -8.92 11.33 -13.28
C LEU A 59 -9.31 10.92 -14.70
N ARG A 60 -8.97 9.69 -15.12
CA ARG A 60 -9.38 9.17 -16.44
C ARG A 60 -10.89 8.96 -16.54
N ARG A 61 -11.56 8.59 -15.45
CA ARG A 61 -13.03 8.44 -15.38
C ARG A 61 -13.76 9.79 -15.38
N GLY A 62 -13.19 10.80 -14.74
CA GLY A 62 -13.76 12.16 -14.74
C GLY A 62 -13.57 12.92 -16.06
N CYS A 63 -12.65 12.46 -16.92
CA CYS A 63 -12.42 13.02 -18.26
C CYS A 63 -13.23 12.34 -19.38
N SER A 64 -14.17 11.43 -19.06
CA SER A 64 -15.05 10.77 -20.04
C SER A 64 -16.45 11.36 -20.09
#